data_AF-T0XYA6-F1
#
_entry.id   AF-T0XYA6-F1
#
_cell.length_a   1.000
_cell.length_b   1.000
_cell.length_c   1.000
_cell.angle_alpha   90.00
_cell.angle_beta   90.00
_cell.angle_gamma   90.00
#
_symmetry.space_group_name_H-M   'P 1'
#
loop_
_entity.id
_entity.type
_entity.pdbx_description
1 polymer ?
#
loop_
_entity_poly.entity_id
_entity_poly.type
_entity_poly.pdbx_seq_one_letter_code
_entity_poly.pdbx_strand_id
1 'polypeptide(L)'
;EVASLASRLLDEPDHLCPECRGRVLGRLGHGLDNPGRLAKVAEALGRTAPPLPSGEECLLCGGAFQSLERWAVRCGRAGEGWEFSSFRCGSRWDPERLAREETLWLSLATPWGESARTAFNRELGKVLGRRLGLPGDQEPAEMVFVSDLLAGTVEVTVAPLFVEGRYRKLDRTL
;
A
#
# COMPACT_ATOMS: atom_id res chain seq x y z
N GLU A 1 -25.48 7.34 -9.48
CA GLU A 1 -24.70 7.38 -8.23
C GLU A 1 -23.19 7.55 -8.45
N VAL A 2 -22.51 6.62 -9.15
CA VAL A 2 -21.05 6.68 -9.36
C VAL A 2 -20.59 7.96 -10.06
N ALA A 3 -21.30 8.43 -11.09
CA ALA A 3 -20.97 9.67 -11.80
C ALA A 3 -21.01 10.92 -10.90
N SER A 4 -21.98 10.99 -9.97
CA SER A 4 -22.10 12.10 -9.00
C SER A 4 -20.97 12.06 -7.97
N LEU A 5 -20.65 10.87 -7.45
CA LEU A 5 -19.47 10.67 -6.59
C LEU A 5 -18.17 11.08 -7.29
N ALA A 6 -17.99 10.63 -8.54
CA ALA A 6 -16.83 10.96 -9.34
C ALA A 6 -16.71 12.46 -9.62
N SER A 7 -17.82 13.15 -9.92
CA SER A 7 -17.81 14.60 -10.08
C SER A 7 -17.36 15.30 -8.81
N ARG A 8 -17.96 14.97 -7.66
CA ARG A 8 -17.57 15.54 -6.35
C ARG A 8 -16.10 15.28 -6.04
N LEU A 9 -15.60 14.06 -6.28
CA LEU A 9 -14.19 13.72 -6.12
C LEU A 9 -13.26 14.56 -6.99
N LEU A 10 -13.68 14.95 -8.20
CA LEU A 10 -12.90 15.83 -9.08
C LEU A 10 -12.98 17.30 -8.65
N ASP A 11 -14.00 17.68 -7.87
CA ASP A 11 -14.18 19.02 -7.32
C ASP A 11 -13.49 19.21 -5.95
N GLU A 12 -13.09 18.11 -5.29
CA GLU A 12 -12.24 18.14 -4.09
C GLU A 12 -10.92 18.88 -4.36
N PRO A 13 -10.38 19.62 -3.38
CA PRO A 13 -9.25 20.53 -3.54
C PRO A 13 -8.02 19.87 -4.17
N ASP A 14 -7.29 20.65 -4.97
CA ASP A 14 -6.21 20.19 -5.86
C ASP A 14 -5.03 19.49 -5.18
N HIS A 15 -4.98 19.49 -3.86
CA HIS A 15 -3.89 18.91 -3.07
C HIS A 15 -3.96 17.37 -2.88
N LEU A 16 -4.66 16.65 -3.76
CA LEU A 16 -4.74 15.19 -3.75
C LEU A 16 -4.08 14.60 -4.98
N CYS A 17 -3.13 13.67 -4.77
CA CYS A 17 -2.47 13.00 -5.88
C CYS A 17 -3.39 11.99 -6.61
N PRO A 18 -3.08 11.64 -7.87
CA PRO A 18 -3.90 10.70 -8.64
C PRO A 18 -4.10 9.33 -7.98
N GLU A 19 -3.11 8.84 -7.22
CA GLU A 19 -3.24 7.61 -6.43
C GLU A 19 -4.33 7.72 -5.36
N CYS A 20 -4.30 8.82 -4.60
CA CYS A 20 -5.24 9.08 -3.51
C CYS A 20 -6.66 9.35 -4.01
N ARG A 21 -6.82 10.06 -5.13
CA ARG A 21 -8.14 10.23 -5.75
C ARG A 21 -8.64 8.91 -6.34
N GLY A 22 -7.81 8.21 -7.11
CA GLY A 22 -8.19 6.97 -7.77
C GLY A 22 -8.61 5.83 -6.83
N ARG A 23 -7.99 5.74 -5.63
CA ARG A 23 -8.36 4.74 -4.63
C ARG A 23 -9.69 5.04 -3.91
N VAL A 24 -10.23 6.25 -3.98
CA VAL A 24 -11.62 6.53 -3.53
C VAL A 24 -12.62 5.70 -4.34
N LEU A 25 -12.25 5.36 -5.57
CA LEU A 25 -12.96 4.45 -6.47
C LEU A 25 -12.21 3.11 -6.59
N GLY A 26 -11.38 2.76 -5.59
CA GLY A 26 -10.49 1.60 -5.48
C GLY A 26 -11.06 0.27 -5.96
N ARG A 27 -12.35 0.07 -5.71
CA ARG A 27 -13.09 -1.17 -5.96
C ARG A 27 -14.02 -1.08 -7.16
N LEU A 28 -14.03 0.05 -7.86
CA LEU A 28 -14.80 0.25 -9.08
C LEU A 28 -14.03 -0.33 -10.28
N GLY A 29 -14.45 -1.52 -10.71
CA GLY A 29 -13.82 -2.24 -11.81
C GLY A 29 -12.45 -2.83 -11.48
N HIS A 30 -11.86 -3.52 -12.45
CA HIS A 30 -10.59 -4.23 -12.33
C HIS A 30 -9.64 -3.88 -13.49
N GLY A 31 -8.36 -4.20 -13.34
CA GLY A 31 -7.36 -4.05 -14.41
C GLY A 31 -6.78 -2.64 -14.61
N LEU A 32 -7.09 -1.71 -13.70
CA LEU A 32 -6.51 -0.36 -13.67
C LEU A 32 -5.81 -0.12 -12.35
N ASP A 33 -4.69 0.60 -12.41
CA ASP A 33 -4.14 1.26 -11.24
C ASP A 33 -5.02 2.46 -10.83
N ASN A 34 -4.74 3.05 -9.68
CA ASN A 34 -5.56 4.16 -9.19
C ASN A 34 -5.49 5.39 -10.12
N PRO A 35 -4.31 5.83 -10.60
CA PRO A 35 -4.23 6.97 -11.53
C PRO A 35 -4.98 6.72 -12.83
N GLY A 36 -4.84 5.53 -13.43
CA GLY A 36 -5.55 5.15 -14.65
C GLY A 36 -7.06 5.07 -14.44
N ARG A 37 -7.52 4.58 -13.28
CA ARG A 37 -8.94 4.60 -12.93
C ARG A 37 -9.48 6.02 -12.84
N LEU A 38 -8.77 6.92 -12.16
CA LEU A 38 -9.15 8.33 -12.06
C LEU A 38 -9.25 8.97 -13.45
N ALA A 39 -8.25 8.73 -14.31
CA ALA A 39 -8.23 9.27 -15.67
C ALA A 39 -9.45 8.81 -16.49
N LYS A 40 -9.77 7.51 -16.49
CA LYS A 40 -10.95 6.99 -17.19
C LYS A 40 -12.27 7.56 -16.66
N VAL A 41 -12.37 7.72 -15.34
CA VAL A 41 -13.57 8.29 -14.71
C VAL A 41 -13.72 9.77 -15.07
N ALA A 42 -12.63 10.53 -15.09
CA ALA A 42 -12.65 11.93 -15.52
C ALA A 42 -13.05 12.04 -17.00
N GLU A 43 -12.45 11.22 -17.87
CA GLU A 43 -12.76 11.17 -19.29
C GLU A 43 -14.25 10.87 -19.55
N ALA A 44 -14.82 9.90 -18.83
CA ALA A 44 -16.24 9.56 -18.93
C ALA A 44 -17.18 10.71 -18.51
N LEU A 45 -16.68 11.68 -17.74
CA LEU A 45 -17.39 12.90 -17.35
C LEU A 45 -17.06 14.10 -18.26
N GLY A 46 -16.28 13.91 -19.33
CA GLY A 46 -15.82 14.99 -20.19
C GLY A 46 -14.81 15.93 -19.52
N ARG A 47 -14.09 15.44 -18.50
CA ARG A 47 -13.10 16.19 -17.72
C ARG A 47 -11.72 15.55 -17.83
N THR A 48 -10.71 16.28 -17.38
CA THR A 48 -9.35 15.75 -17.20
C THR A 48 -9.09 15.53 -15.71
N ALA A 49 -8.36 14.46 -15.39
CA ALA A 49 -7.96 14.18 -14.03
C ALA A 49 -6.93 15.24 -13.58
N PRO A 50 -7.17 15.95 -12.46
CA PRO A 50 -6.23 16.95 -11.98
C PRO A 50 -4.94 16.27 -11.49
N PRO A 51 -3.75 16.76 -11.91
CA PRO A 51 -2.50 16.34 -11.30
C PRO A 51 -2.37 16.95 -9.89
N LEU A 52 -1.43 16.43 -9.10
CA LEU A 52 -0.99 17.15 -7.90
C LEU A 52 -0.21 18.40 -8.34
N PRO A 53 -0.46 19.59 -7.77
CA PRO A 53 0.33 20.78 -8.04
C PRO A 53 1.82 20.57 -7.77
N SER A 54 2.66 21.22 -8.57
CA SER A 54 4.11 21.07 -8.45
C SER A 54 4.62 21.64 -7.11
N GLY A 55 5.48 20.89 -6.43
CA GLY A 55 6.10 21.31 -5.17
C GLY A 55 5.24 21.07 -3.92
N GLU A 56 4.04 20.50 -4.07
CA GLU A 56 3.15 20.22 -2.95
C GLU A 56 3.13 18.75 -2.55
N GLU A 57 2.84 18.49 -1.27
CA GLU A 57 2.58 17.15 -0.76
C GLU A 57 1.08 16.84 -0.79
N CYS A 58 0.76 15.59 -1.11
CA CYS A 58 -0.63 15.13 -1.05
C CYS A 58 -1.14 15.17 0.40
N LEU A 59 -2.30 15.80 0.64
CA LEU A 59 -2.89 15.94 1.98
C LEU A 59 -3.19 14.60 2.65
N LEU A 60 -3.50 13.57 1.87
CA LEU A 60 -3.75 12.23 2.37
C LEU A 60 -2.45 11.47 2.56
N CYS A 61 -1.71 11.20 1.48
CA CYS A 61 -0.58 10.26 1.56
C CYS A 61 0.78 10.88 1.87
N GLY A 62 0.94 12.20 1.75
CA GLY A 62 2.20 12.88 2.09
C GLY A 62 3.38 12.45 1.23
N GLY A 63 3.14 12.09 -0.03
CA GLY A 63 4.23 11.61 -0.90
C GLY A 63 4.54 10.12 -0.76
N ALA A 64 3.80 9.36 0.06
CA ALA A 64 4.10 7.94 0.28
C ALA A 64 4.07 7.12 -1.01
N PHE A 65 3.05 7.30 -1.86
CA PHE A 65 2.94 6.58 -3.14
C PHE A 65 4.02 6.99 -4.14
N GLN A 66 4.45 8.26 -4.13
CA GLN A 66 5.57 8.74 -4.95
C GLN A 66 6.92 8.16 -4.48
N SER A 67 6.99 7.68 -3.23
CA SER A 67 8.18 7.13 -2.61
C SER A 67 8.25 5.59 -2.63
N LEU A 68 7.38 4.91 -3.40
CA LEU A 68 7.30 3.43 -3.42
C LEU A 68 8.64 2.76 -3.74
N GLU A 69 9.38 3.28 -4.72
CA GLU A 69 10.71 2.75 -5.08
C GLU A 69 11.70 2.87 -3.91
N ARG A 70 11.69 4.00 -3.21
CA ARG A 70 12.53 4.21 -2.02
C ARG A 70 12.18 3.23 -0.91
N TRP A 71 10.90 2.95 -0.70
CA TRP A 71 10.43 1.95 0.25
C TRP A 71 10.84 0.53 -0.16
N ALA A 72 10.72 0.18 -1.43
CA ALA A 72 11.16 -1.12 -1.94
C ALA A 72 12.68 -1.32 -1.78
N VAL A 73 13.50 -0.27 -1.98
CA VAL A 73 14.95 -0.30 -1.65
C VAL A 73 15.15 -0.64 -0.18
N ARG A 74 14.44 0.03 0.71
CA ARG A 74 14.58 -0.16 2.17
C ARG A 74 14.15 -1.55 2.60
N CYS A 75 13.03 -2.05 2.08
CA CYS A 75 12.58 -3.42 2.35
C CYS A 75 13.62 -4.44 1.85
N GLY A 76 14.11 -4.30 0.61
CA GLY A 76 15.15 -5.18 0.08
C GLY A 76 16.39 -5.24 0.97
N ARG A 77 16.87 -4.08 1.44
CA ARG A 77 18.00 -4.00 2.38
C ARG A 77 17.70 -4.63 3.73
N ALA A 78 16.50 -4.42 4.27
CA ALA A 78 16.11 -5.00 5.56
C ALA A 78 16.00 -6.53 5.51
N GLY A 79 15.72 -7.10 4.33
CA GLY A 79 15.69 -8.54 4.10
C GLY A 79 17.06 -9.16 3.80
N GLU A 80 18.13 -8.37 3.64
CA GLU A 80 19.47 -8.91 3.41
C GLU A 80 19.91 -9.80 4.58
N GLY A 81 20.46 -10.99 4.27
CA GLY A 81 20.88 -11.98 5.26
C GLY A 81 19.82 -13.03 5.64
N TRP A 82 18.60 -12.91 5.11
CA TRP A 82 17.55 -13.92 5.27
C TRP A 82 17.30 -14.70 3.98
N GLU A 83 16.95 -15.97 4.13
CA GLU A 83 16.45 -16.81 3.05
C GLU A 83 14.92 -16.87 3.12
N PHE A 84 14.25 -16.46 2.05
CA PHE A 84 12.80 -16.52 1.92
C PHE A 84 12.38 -16.57 0.45
N SER A 85 11.22 -17.18 0.20
CA SER A 85 10.63 -17.41 -1.12
C SER A 85 9.27 -16.72 -1.28
N SER A 86 8.63 -16.33 -0.17
CA SER A 86 7.39 -15.57 -0.16
C SER A 86 7.46 -14.41 0.83
N PHE A 87 6.82 -13.29 0.48
CA PHE A 87 6.78 -12.14 1.37
C PHE A 87 5.46 -11.38 1.27
N ARG A 88 5.22 -10.56 2.29
CA ARG A 88 4.12 -9.59 2.37
C ARG A 88 4.63 -8.21 2.78
N CYS A 89 3.95 -7.18 2.29
CA CYS A 89 4.18 -5.81 2.70
C CYS A 89 3.07 -5.33 3.64
N GLY A 90 3.46 -4.76 4.77
CA GLY A 90 2.64 -4.01 5.70
C GLY A 90 3.12 -2.55 5.75
N SER A 91 2.27 -1.68 6.28
CA SER A 91 2.63 -0.28 6.50
C SER A 91 2.04 0.24 7.80
N ARG A 92 2.75 1.15 8.47
CA ARG A 92 2.23 2.00 9.55
C ARG A 92 2.18 3.43 9.05
N TRP A 93 1.03 4.06 9.24
CA TRP A 93 0.73 5.41 8.79
C TRP A 93 0.59 6.32 10.00
N ASP A 94 0.89 7.60 9.79
CA ASP A 94 0.51 8.65 10.72
C ASP A 94 -1.02 8.60 10.97
N PRO A 95 -1.47 8.45 12.23
CA PRO A 95 -2.89 8.46 12.58
C PRO A 95 -3.65 9.68 12.05
N GLU A 96 -3.01 10.85 11.98
CA GLU A 96 -3.66 12.06 11.46
C GLU A 96 -4.02 11.90 9.97
N ARG A 97 -3.16 11.24 9.19
CA ARG A 97 -3.42 10.97 7.77
C ARG A 97 -4.55 9.98 7.56
N LEU A 98 -4.67 8.97 8.42
CA LEU A 98 -5.78 8.02 8.38
C LEU A 98 -7.10 8.69 8.75
N ALA A 99 -7.11 9.57 9.74
CA ALA A 99 -8.30 10.34 10.12
C ALA A 99 -8.76 11.29 8.98
N ARG A 100 -7.83 11.92 8.26
CA ARG A 100 -8.14 12.74 7.07
C ARG A 100 -8.74 11.90 5.94
N GLU A 101 -8.21 10.70 5.71
CA GLU A 101 -8.78 9.74 4.76
C GLU A 101 -10.24 9.40 5.12
N GLU A 102 -10.49 9.03 6.38
CA GLU A 102 -11.82 8.69 6.85
C GLU A 102 -12.80 9.85 6.70
N THR A 103 -12.36 11.06 7.05
CA THR A 103 -13.15 12.29 6.88
C THR A 103 -13.56 12.51 5.42
N LEU A 104 -12.61 12.36 4.48
CA LEU A 104 -12.89 12.48 3.05
C LEU A 104 -13.85 11.39 2.55
N TRP A 105 -13.70 10.16 3.06
CA TRP A 105 -14.57 9.07 2.66
C TRP A 105 -16.01 9.26 3.14
N LEU A 106 -16.18 9.81 4.34
CA LEU A 106 -17.48 10.17 4.88
C LEU A 106 -18.11 11.32 4.08
N SER A 107 -17.34 12.36 3.72
CA SER A 107 -17.86 13.46 2.90
C SER A 107 -18.32 13.01 1.51
N LEU A 108 -17.56 12.08 0.92
CA LEU A 108 -17.86 11.52 -0.40
C LEU A 108 -18.90 10.38 -0.34
N ALA A 109 -19.11 9.75 0.82
CA ALA A 109 -19.97 8.57 1.00
C ALA A 109 -19.65 7.46 -0.02
N THR A 110 -18.35 7.18 -0.25
CA THR A 110 -17.94 6.18 -1.25
C THR A 110 -18.10 4.74 -0.72
N PRO A 111 -18.82 3.85 -1.44
CA PRO A 111 -18.79 2.42 -1.15
C PRO A 111 -17.61 1.70 -1.84
N TRP A 112 -16.87 2.42 -2.69
CA TRP A 112 -15.83 1.86 -3.57
C TRP A 112 -14.41 2.11 -3.05
N GLY A 113 -14.26 2.78 -1.91
CA GLY A 113 -12.97 3.18 -1.37
C GLY A 113 -12.04 1.99 -1.07
N GLU A 114 -10.76 2.19 -1.37
CA GLU A 114 -9.65 1.35 -0.92
C GLU A 114 -8.73 2.15 0.00
N SER A 115 -8.46 1.61 1.19
CA SER A 115 -7.70 2.31 2.23
C SER A 115 -6.28 2.60 1.77
N ALA A 116 -5.68 3.68 2.27
CA ALA A 116 -4.30 4.02 1.98
C ALA A 116 -3.35 2.86 2.34
N ARG A 117 -3.63 2.16 3.45
CA ARG A 117 -2.87 0.99 3.91
C ARG A 117 -2.92 -0.15 2.89
N THR A 118 -4.12 -0.55 2.47
CA THR A 118 -4.29 -1.66 1.51
C THR A 118 -3.68 -1.30 0.15
N ALA A 119 -3.98 -0.10 -0.37
CA ALA A 119 -3.45 0.35 -1.65
C ALA A 119 -1.92 0.42 -1.64
N PHE A 120 -1.31 1.01 -0.60
CA PHE A 120 0.13 1.13 -0.50
C PHE A 120 0.82 -0.22 -0.33
N ASN A 121 0.29 -1.11 0.50
CA ASN A 121 0.85 -2.45 0.67
C ASN A 121 0.87 -3.22 -0.65
N ARG A 122 -0.23 -3.16 -1.42
CA ARG A 122 -0.31 -3.79 -2.74
C ARG A 122 0.70 -3.20 -3.72
N GLU A 123 0.75 -1.87 -3.84
CA GLU A 123 1.69 -1.24 -4.79
C GLU A 123 3.15 -1.45 -4.39
N LEU A 124 3.47 -1.38 -3.08
CA LEU A 124 4.80 -1.70 -2.57
C LEU A 124 5.15 -3.16 -2.82
N GLY A 125 4.21 -4.09 -2.63
CA GLY A 125 4.38 -5.50 -2.93
C GLY A 125 4.73 -5.77 -4.40
N LYS A 126 4.07 -5.09 -5.34
CA LYS A 126 4.40 -5.17 -6.77
C LYS A 126 5.81 -4.66 -7.07
N VAL A 127 6.17 -3.50 -6.53
CA VAL A 127 7.49 -2.87 -6.76
C VAL A 127 8.60 -3.72 -6.16
N LEU A 128 8.45 -4.15 -4.91
CA LEU A 128 9.41 -5.01 -4.22
C LEU A 128 9.51 -6.39 -4.88
N GLY A 129 8.39 -6.96 -5.31
CA GLY A 129 8.36 -8.27 -5.96
C GLY A 129 9.16 -8.28 -7.26
N ARG A 130 9.03 -7.24 -8.10
CA ARG A 130 9.87 -7.06 -9.29
C ARG A 130 11.35 -6.98 -8.95
N ARG A 131 11.69 -6.33 -7.83
CA ARG A 131 13.08 -6.16 -7.38
C ARG A 131 13.69 -7.47 -6.87
N LEU A 132 12.92 -8.26 -6.11
CA LEU A 132 13.37 -9.52 -5.51
C LEU A 132 13.24 -10.70 -6.48
N GLY A 133 12.52 -10.55 -7.59
CA GLY A 133 12.18 -11.68 -8.46
C GLY A 133 11.19 -12.66 -7.83
N LEU A 134 10.44 -12.22 -6.81
CA LEU A 134 9.48 -13.02 -6.06
C LEU A 134 8.06 -12.47 -6.27
N PRO A 135 7.02 -13.32 -6.30
CA PRO A 135 5.65 -12.85 -6.30
C PRO A 135 5.36 -12.11 -4.98
N GLY A 136 4.94 -10.85 -5.08
CA GLY A 136 4.64 -10.04 -3.90
C GLY A 136 3.30 -10.40 -3.26
N ASP A 137 3.20 -10.11 -1.96
CA ASP A 137 1.96 -10.12 -1.16
C ASP A 137 1.24 -11.49 -1.12
N GLN A 138 2.01 -12.56 -0.93
CA GLN A 138 1.49 -13.93 -0.85
C GLN A 138 1.06 -14.30 0.58
N GLU A 139 0.09 -15.21 0.70
CA GLU A 139 -0.30 -15.86 1.97
C GLU A 139 -0.15 -17.39 1.81
N PRO A 140 0.55 -18.08 2.72
CA PRO A 140 1.33 -17.56 3.86
C PRO A 140 2.66 -16.91 3.40
N ALA A 141 3.07 -15.86 4.12
CA ALA A 141 4.35 -15.17 3.89
C ALA A 141 5.42 -15.68 4.86
N GLU A 142 6.59 -16.06 4.33
CA GLU A 142 7.78 -16.38 5.13
C GLU A 142 8.41 -15.12 5.73
N MET A 143 8.27 -13.98 5.03
CA MET A 143 8.76 -12.69 5.47
C MET A 143 7.69 -11.60 5.37
N VAL A 144 7.54 -10.78 6.40
CA VAL A 144 6.67 -9.60 6.39
C VAL A 144 7.51 -8.34 6.60
N PHE A 145 7.48 -7.45 5.61
CA PHE A 145 8.10 -6.13 5.69
C PHE A 145 7.07 -5.11 6.16
N VAL A 146 7.28 -4.45 7.30
CA VAL A 146 6.40 -3.40 7.81
C VAL A 146 7.09 -2.05 7.65
N SER A 147 6.64 -1.26 6.69
CA SER A 147 7.15 0.11 6.44
C SER A 147 6.48 1.11 7.39
N ASP A 148 7.23 1.68 8.32
CA ASP A 148 6.75 2.77 9.17
C ASP A 148 6.98 4.11 8.47
N LEU A 149 5.91 4.66 7.89
CA LEU A 149 5.98 5.85 7.04
C LEU A 149 6.30 7.12 7.84
N LEU A 150 6.03 7.12 9.15
CA LEU A 150 6.32 8.24 10.04
C LEU A 150 7.78 8.18 10.52
N ALA A 151 8.21 7.02 11.01
CA ALA A 151 9.57 6.82 11.50
C ALA A 151 10.60 6.70 10.36
N GLY A 152 10.16 6.40 9.13
CA GLY A 152 11.05 6.21 8.00
C GLY A 152 11.82 4.88 8.04
N THR A 153 11.35 3.90 8.81
CA THR A 153 12.01 2.61 9.06
C THR A 153 11.24 1.45 8.42
N VAL A 154 11.93 0.32 8.24
CA VAL A 154 11.29 -0.95 7.85
C VAL A 154 11.63 -1.98 8.90
N GLU A 155 10.59 -2.58 9.47
CA GLU A 155 10.71 -3.75 10.34
C GLU A 155 10.49 -5.02 9.53
N VAL A 156 11.20 -6.09 9.90
CA VAL A 156 11.08 -7.40 9.26
C VAL A 156 10.62 -8.41 10.29
N THR A 157 9.54 -9.11 9.99
CA THR A 157 9.08 -10.27 10.75
C THR A 157 9.32 -11.51 9.91
N VAL A 158 10.02 -12.49 10.47
CA VAL A 158 10.32 -13.78 9.81
C VAL A 158 9.45 -14.85 10.43
N ALA A 159 8.78 -15.65 9.60
CA ALA A 159 7.99 -16.77 10.06
C ALA A 159 8.90 -17.83 10.72
N PRO A 160 8.52 -18.37 11.89
CA PRO A 160 9.32 -19.38 12.56
C PRO A 160 9.35 -20.69 11.76
N LEU A 161 10.50 -21.36 11.77
CA LEU A 161 10.62 -22.73 11.30
C LEU A 161 10.33 -23.70 12.45
N PHE A 162 9.50 -24.69 12.19
CA PHE A 162 9.22 -25.77 13.14
C PHE A 162 10.06 -26.98 12.77
N VAL A 163 10.96 -27.38 13.67
CA VAL A 163 11.79 -28.58 13.49
C VAL A 163 11.20 -29.70 14.34
N GLU A 164 10.73 -30.75 13.69
CA GLU A 164 10.28 -31.97 14.35
C GLU A 164 11.38 -33.04 14.32
N GLY A 165 11.55 -33.74 15.43
CA GLY A 165 12.48 -34.86 15.52
C GLY A 165 12.15 -35.77 16.70
N ARG A 166 12.84 -36.91 16.76
CA ARG A 166 12.79 -37.81 17.90
C ARG A 166 14.18 -37.87 18.51
N TYR A 167 14.26 -37.75 19.83
CA TYR A 167 15.51 -37.95 20.56
C TYR A 167 15.36 -39.14 21.51
N ARG A 168 16.47 -39.83 21.79
CA ARG A 168 16.56 -40.86 22.83
C ARG A 168 17.29 -40.26 24.02
N LYS A 169 16.63 -40.20 25.19
CA LYS A 169 17.26 -39.82 26.45
C LYS A 169 17.98 -41.05 27.03
N LEU A 170 19.30 -41.09 26.93
CA LEU A 170 20.14 -42.22 27.39
C LEU A 170 20.77 -41.98 28.76
N ASP A 171 20.95 -40.71 29.14
CA ASP A 171 21.48 -40.29 30.44
C ASP A 171 20.33 -39.95 31.40
N ARG A 172 20.45 -40.37 32.66
CA ARG A 172 19.49 -40.07 33.75
C ARG A 172 19.95 -38.92 34.65
N THR A 173 21.14 -38.38 34.43
CA THR A 173 21.74 -37.28 35.21
C THR A 173 21.58 -35.91 34.55
N LEU A 174 21.21 -35.87 33.27
CA LEU A 174 20.78 -34.70 32.51
C LEU A 174 19.26 -34.72 32.29
#